data_AF-A0A9P5EBF3-F1
#
_entry.id   AF-A0A9P5EBF3-F1
#
_cell.length_a   1.000
_cell.length_b   1.000
_cell.length_c   1.000
_cell.angle_alpha   90.00
_cell.angle_beta   90.00
_cell.angle_gamma   90.00
#
_symmetry.space_group_name_H-M   'P 1'
#
loop_
_entity.id
_entity.type
_entity.pdbx_description
1 polymer ?
#
loop_
_entity_poly.entity_id
_entity_poly.type
_entity_poly.pdbx_seq_one_letter_code
_entity_poly.pdbx_strand_id
1 'polypeptide(L)'
;MAEADNDHVSPFAPLMVELARMRNRTLKTVVNDVDQVIELLTNAREKIAQEQDATRTGMAMMVLQNPVKARFERINVDLKDITKAQKSFGKALDKACL
;
A
#
# COMPACT_ATOMS: atom_id res chain seq x y z
N MET A 1 25.45 26.94 40.20
CA MET A 1 25.20 26.92 38.75
C MET A 1 24.81 25.50 38.40
N ALA A 2 23.55 25.30 38.04
CA ALA A 2 22.98 24.00 37.73
C ALA A 2 22.65 23.99 36.24
N GLU A 3 23.47 23.31 35.45
CA GLU A 3 23.14 22.86 34.10
C GLU A 3 23.41 21.37 34.09
N ALA A 4 22.39 20.60 34.48
CA ALA A 4 22.35 19.18 34.23
C ALA A 4 21.95 19.01 32.77
N ASP A 5 22.95 18.70 31.95
CA ASP A 5 22.82 18.27 30.57
C ASP A 5 21.93 17.01 30.52
N ASN A 6 20.65 17.21 30.22
CA ASN A 6 19.61 16.18 30.26
C ASN A 6 19.25 15.64 28.85
N ASP A 7 20.18 15.70 27.90
CA ASP A 7 19.95 15.24 26.53
C ASP A 7 20.19 13.72 26.36
N HIS A 8 19.85 12.91 27.37
CA HIS A 8 19.76 11.46 27.19
C HIS A 8 18.45 11.12 26.45
N VAL A 9 18.45 11.34 25.13
CA VAL A 9 17.39 10.85 24.25
C VAL A 9 17.26 9.34 24.44
N SER A 10 16.09 8.89 24.91
CA SER A 10 15.84 7.46 25.14
C SER A 10 16.15 6.66 23.86
N PRO A 11 16.89 5.53 23.95
CA PRO A 11 17.22 4.69 22.80
C PRO A 11 15.96 4.14 22.10
N PHE A 12 14.83 4.15 22.79
CA PHE A 12 13.52 3.73 22.26
C PHE A 12 12.76 4.85 21.54
N ALA A 13 13.16 6.12 21.65
CA ALA A 13 12.44 7.21 21.01
C ALA A 13 12.35 7.05 19.47
N PRO A 14 13.44 6.69 18.74
CA PRO A 14 13.34 6.40 17.31
C PRO A 14 12.45 5.18 17.00
N LEU A 15 12.49 4.14 17.83
CA LEU A 15 11.66 2.94 17.68
C LEU A 15 10.17 3.28 17.76
N MET A 16 9.77 4.14 18.70
CA MET A 16 8.38 4.57 18.86
C MET A 16 7.87 5.37 17.66
N VAL A 17 8.73 6.21 17.05
CA VAL A 17 8.40 6.94 15.82
C VAL A 17 8.18 5.98 14.65
N GLU A 18 9.07 5.00 14.46
CA GLU A 18 8.92 4.01 13.41
C GLU A 18 7.71 3.08 13.64
N LEU A 19 7.41 2.73 14.90
CA LEU A 19 6.22 1.95 15.25
C LEU A 19 4.93 2.67 14.83
N ALA A 20 4.83 3.97 15.15
CA ALA A 20 3.69 4.78 14.75
C ALA A 20 3.55 4.85 13.21
N ARG A 21 4.67 5.01 12.50
CA ARG A 21 4.69 5.01 11.03
C ARG A 21 4.23 3.68 10.45
N MET A 22 4.72 2.55 10.98
CA MET A 22 4.36 1.21 10.54
C MET A 22 2.86 0.91 10.79
N ARG A 23 2.32 1.28 11.96
CA ARG A 23 0.89 1.09 12.26
C ARG A 23 -0.04 1.82 11.29
N ASN A 24 0.42 2.94 10.73
CA ASN A 24 -0.31 3.72 9.73
C ASN A 24 -0.10 3.23 8.28
N ARG A 25 0.62 2.12 8.08
CA ARG A 25 0.90 1.49 6.78
C ARG A 25 0.45 0.02 6.84
N THR A 26 -0.87 -0.18 6.75
CA THR A 26 -1.49 -1.51 6.83
C THR A 26 -1.82 -2.04 5.44
N LEU A 27 -1.98 -3.36 5.34
CA LEU A 27 -2.43 -4.03 4.12
C LEU A 27 -3.90 -3.73 3.75
N LYS A 28 -4.65 -3.00 4.60
CA LYS A 28 -6.07 -2.73 4.39
C LYS A 28 -6.35 -2.01 3.07
N THR A 29 -5.53 -1.01 2.72
CA THR A 29 -5.68 -0.29 1.45
C THR A 29 -5.39 -1.19 0.27
N VAL A 30 -4.35 -2.03 0.36
CA VAL A 30 -3.99 -3.01 -0.69
C VAL A 30 -5.13 -4.00 -0.92
N VAL A 31 -5.71 -4.55 0.15
CA VAL A 31 -6.87 -5.45 0.06
C VAL A 31 -8.04 -4.77 -0.65
N ASN A 32 -8.36 -3.53 -0.27
CA ASN A 32 -9.43 -2.76 -0.92
C ASN A 32 -9.15 -2.49 -2.41
N ASP A 33 -7.91 -2.19 -2.78
CA ASP A 33 -7.55 -2.02 -4.19
C ASP A 33 -7.66 -3.35 -4.96
N VAL A 34 -7.34 -4.49 -4.36
CA VAL A 34 -7.54 -5.82 -4.94
C VAL A 34 -9.02 -6.12 -5.14
N ASP A 35 -9.87 -5.84 -4.14
CA ASP A 35 -11.32 -6.02 -4.25
C ASP A 35 -11.90 -5.19 -5.41
N GLN A 36 -11.44 -3.95 -5.57
CA GLN A 36 -11.86 -3.08 -6.67
C GLN A 36 -11.39 -3.57 -8.04
N VAL A 37 -10.22 -4.20 -8.13
CA VAL A 37 -9.78 -4.87 -9.37
C VAL A 37 -10.68 -6.06 -9.69
N ILE A 38 -11.01 -6.89 -8.69
CA ILE A 38 -11.91 -8.03 -8.86
C ILE A 38 -13.28 -7.55 -9.36
N GLU A 39 -13.83 -6.49 -8.75
CA GLU A 39 -15.09 -5.89 -9.17
C GLU A 39 -15.03 -5.38 -10.61
N LEU A 40 -13.99 -4.62 -10.98
CA LEU A 40 -13.81 -4.12 -12.35
C LEU A 40 -13.77 -5.25 -13.38
N LEU A 41 -12.99 -6.29 -13.11
CA LEU A 41 -12.83 -7.44 -14.01
C LEU A 41 -14.11 -8.27 -14.11
N THR A 42 -14.81 -8.46 -12.98
CA THR A 42 -16.09 -9.20 -12.93
C THR A 42 -17.16 -8.47 -13.74
N ASN A 43 -17.31 -7.16 -13.52
CA ASN A 43 -18.25 -6.32 -14.26
C ASN A 43 -17.95 -6.30 -15.77
N ALA A 44 -16.67 -6.21 -16.15
CA ALA A 44 -16.28 -6.25 -17.55
C ALA A 44 -16.60 -7.60 -18.20
N ARG A 45 -16.31 -8.71 -17.52
CA ARG A 45 -16.65 -10.07 -17.98
C ARG A 45 -18.15 -10.21 -18.23
N GLU A 46 -18.97 -9.72 -17.31
CA GLU A 46 -20.44 -9.79 -17.43
C GLU A 46 -20.96 -8.96 -18.61
N LYS A 47 -20.46 -7.73 -18.78
CA LYS A 47 -20.81 -6.89 -19.93
C LYS A 47 -20.46 -7.54 -21.26
N ILE A 48 -19.28 -8.14 -21.34
CA ILE A 48 -18.80 -8.79 -22.56
C ILE A 48 -19.58 -10.07 -22.87
N ALA A 49 -19.94 -10.84 -21.85
CA ALA A 49 -20.76 -12.03 -22.03
C ALA A 49 -22.17 -11.72 -22.60
N GLN A 50 -22.68 -10.51 -22.35
CA GLN A 50 -23.98 -10.04 -22.84
C GLN A 50 -23.91 -9.27 -24.17
N GLU A 51 -22.70 -8.88 -24.60
CA GLU A 51 -22.50 -8.06 -25.78
C GLU A 51 -22.43 -8.92 -27.05
N GLN A 52 -23.24 -8.59 -28.04
CA GLN A 52 -23.30 -9.32 -29.32
C GLN A 52 -22.44 -8.63 -30.40
N ASP A 53 -22.08 -7.36 -30.21
CA ASP A 53 -21.24 -6.60 -31.12
C ASP A 53 -19.75 -6.71 -30.75
N ALA A 54 -18.96 -7.28 -31.65
CA ALA A 54 -17.52 -7.46 -31.48
C ALA A 54 -16.76 -6.12 -31.30
N THR A 55 -17.22 -5.05 -31.95
CA THR A 55 -16.64 -3.70 -31.85
C THR A 55 -16.85 -3.14 -30.45
N ARG A 56 -18.07 -3.30 -29.91
CA ARG A 56 -18.41 -2.87 -28.54
C ARG A 56 -17.69 -3.69 -27.48
N THR A 57 -17.50 -4.98 -27.71
CA THR A 57 -16.63 -5.83 -26.89
C THR A 57 -15.20 -5.31 -26.86
N GLY A 58 -14.63 -4.96 -28.02
CA GLY A 58 -13.30 -4.37 -28.11
C GLY A 58 -13.17 -3.05 -27.35
N MET A 59 -14.17 -2.17 -27.47
CA MET A 59 -14.22 -0.92 -26.72
C MET A 59 -14.31 -1.15 -25.20
N ALA A 60 -15.11 -2.11 -24.75
CA ALA A 60 -15.22 -2.44 -23.33
C ALA A 60 -13.88 -2.91 -22.74
N MET A 61 -13.14 -3.76 -23.46
CA MET A 61 -11.79 -4.20 -23.07
C MET A 61 -10.78 -3.05 -23.07
N MET A 62 -10.83 -2.16 -24.06
CA MET A 62 -9.94 -1.00 -24.14
C MET A 62 -10.15 -0.05 -22.95
N VAL A 63 -11.40 0.22 -22.57
CA VAL A 63 -11.74 1.08 -21.43
C VAL A 63 -11.27 0.47 -20.11
N LEU A 64 -11.23 -0.85 -20.00
CA LEU A 64 -10.78 -1.57 -18.80
C LEU A 64 -9.26 -1.49 -18.58
N GLN A 65 -8.47 -1.31 -19.65
CA GLN A 65 -7.01 -1.38 -19.58
C GLN A 65 -6.40 -0.36 -18.59
N ASN A 66 -6.81 0.91 -18.71
CA ASN A 66 -6.30 2.00 -17.88
C ASN A 66 -6.65 1.85 -16.39
N PRO A 67 -7.91 1.64 -15.98
CA PRO A 67 -8.25 1.50 -14.57
C PRO A 67 -7.60 0.27 -13.93
N VAL A 68 -7.52 -0.87 -14.63
CA VAL A 68 -6.83 -2.05 -14.09
C VAL A 68 -5.34 -1.77 -13.87
N LYS A 69 -4.67 -1.18 -14.86
CA LYS A 69 -3.25 -0.81 -14.75
C LYS A 69 -3.01 0.15 -13.57
N ALA A 70 -3.81 1.21 -13.46
CA ALA A 70 -3.69 2.20 -12.38
C ALA A 70 -3.84 1.56 -10.98
N ARG A 71 -4.71 0.56 -10.84
CA ARG A 71 -4.88 -0.17 -9.57
C ARG A 71 -3.68 -1.04 -9.25
N PHE A 72 -3.14 -1.78 -10.23
CA PHE A 72 -1.92 -2.56 -10.01
C PHE A 72 -0.71 -1.67 -9.66
N GLU A 73 -0.59 -0.49 -10.27
CA GLU A 73 0.43 0.49 -9.91
C GLU A 73 0.28 0.95 -8.46
N ARG A 74 -0.95 1.28 -8.04
CA ARG A 74 -1.23 1.66 -6.64
C ARG A 74 -0.91 0.55 -5.65
N ILE A 75 -1.34 -0.68 -5.92
CA ILE A 75 -1.02 -1.86 -5.10
C ILE A 75 0.50 -2.01 -4.93
N ASN A 76 1.26 -1.88 -6.02
CA ASN A 76 2.72 -1.97 -5.97
C ASN A 76 3.37 -0.86 -5.14
N VAL A 77 2.87 0.38 -5.26
CA VAL A 77 3.36 1.51 -4.46
C VAL A 77 3.09 1.28 -2.98
N ASP A 78 1.86 0.90 -2.62
CA ASP A 78 1.48 0.66 -1.24
C ASP A 78 2.29 -0.48 -0.61
N LEU A 79 2.43 -1.61 -1.31
CA LEU A 79 3.25 -2.74 -0.85
C LEU A 79 4.72 -2.35 -0.66
N LYS A 80 5.27 -1.54 -1.56
CA LYS A 80 6.64 -1.02 -1.45
C LYS A 80 6.78 -0.14 -0.21
N ASP A 81 5.80 0.70 0.09
CA ASP A 81 5.85 1.60 1.23
C ASP A 81 5.64 0.88 2.57
N ILE A 82 4.76 -0.14 2.61
CA ILE A 82 4.63 -1.05 3.75
C ILE A 82 5.97 -1.74 4.03
N THR A 83 6.60 -2.29 2.97
CA THR A 83 7.90 -2.98 3.09
C THR A 83 8.99 -2.04 3.61
N LYS A 84 9.02 -0.79 3.14
CA LYS A 84 9.97 0.22 3.65
C LYS A 84 9.75 0.50 5.13
N ALA A 85 8.50 0.69 5.55
CA ALA A 85 8.16 0.97 6.95
C ALA A 85 8.51 -0.21 7.87
N GLN A 86 8.27 -1.46 7.43
CA GLN A 86 8.69 -2.65 8.15
C GLN A 86 10.22 -2.73 8.29
N LYS A 87 10.95 -2.43 7.20
CA LYS A 87 12.43 -2.39 7.22
C LYS A 87 12.99 -1.29 8.13
N SER A 88 12.40 -0.09 8.11
CA SER A 88 12.85 1.01 8.98
C SER A 88 12.59 0.70 10.46
N PHE A 89 11.41 0.14 10.76
CA PHE A 89 11.09 -0.34 12.11
C PHE A 89 12.04 -1.44 12.58
N GLY A 90 12.29 -2.46 11.76
CA GLY A 90 13.25 -3.53 12.10
C GLY A 90 14.65 -2.99 12.41
N LYS A 91 15.18 -2.06 11.60
CA LYS A 91 16.46 -1.40 11.87
C LYS A 91 16.46 -0.59 13.17
N ALA A 92 15.36 0.08 13.50
CA ALA A 92 15.24 0.83 14.76
C ALA A 92 15.17 -0.12 15.96
N LEU A 93 14.51 -1.28 15.79
CA LEU A 93 14.45 -2.33 16.80
C LEU A 93 15.84 -2.92 17.05
N ASP A 94 16.57 -3.29 16.00
CA ASP A 94 17.93 -3.80 16.11
C ASP A 94 18.85 -2.83 16.89
N LYS A 95 18.75 -1.52 16.62
CA LYS A 95 19.53 -0.49 17.32
C LYS A 95 19.13 -0.27 18.77
N ALA A 96 17.86 -0.46 19.12
CA ALA A 96 17.38 -0.28 20.49
C ALA A 96 17.66 -1.52 21.37
N CYS A 97 17.90 -2.67 20.75
CA CYS A 97 18.25 -3.93 21.41
C CYS A 97 19.76 -4.21 21.47
N LEU A 98 20.59 -3.37 20.83
CA LEU A 98 22.06 -3.37 20.91
C LEU A 98 22.53 -2.36 21.96
#